data_AF-A0A8C4QTU3-F1
#
_entry.id   AF-A0A8C4QTU3-F1
#
_cell.length_a   1.000
_cell.length_b   1.000
_cell.length_c   1.000
_cell.angle_alpha   90.00
_cell.angle_beta   90.00
_cell.angle_gamma   90.00
#
_symmetry.space_group_name_H-M   'P 1'
#
loop_
_entity.id
_entity.type
_entity.pdbx_description
1 polymer ?
#
loop_
_entity_poly.entity_id
_entity_poly.type
_entity_poly.pdbx_seq_one_letter_code
_entity_poly.pdbx_strand_id
1 'polypeptide(L)'
;MLRAVLSKMQQAETLSVMQMDAVLEFLCNLPGPTGKPALEFVMIEWTGRQHMFYGQYEGKVSAIALCKLLQHGVATHDLRLQDITVRGDQVFSPSEGIRTRSKAARGQVPERWTVIPLPIKIYKLLVNELSVIMESSASRRASAGTGEELESFEEEDEVEDEEEVDDDDDVTGQTLSELFGVGIGCRYDDELYDEEEEDPDAVKDPLYQVDIQVYLTEFLQHFARLPCYSAFRQHLNDGEKRVLQSVGITS
;
A
#
# COMPACT_ATOMS: atom_id res chain seq x y z
N MET A 1 15.47 9.09 9.82
CA MET A 1 14.70 9.20 11.08
C MET A 1 13.63 8.12 11.18
N LEU A 2 12.67 8.00 10.25
CA LEU A 2 11.64 6.96 10.28
C LEU A 2 12.22 5.53 10.28
N ARG A 3 13.20 5.24 9.42
CA ARG A 3 13.94 3.95 9.46
C ARG A 3 14.59 3.66 10.81
N ALA A 4 15.09 4.68 11.51
CA ALA A 4 15.70 4.49 12.84
C ALA A 4 14.62 4.27 13.92
N VAL A 5 13.46 4.91 13.80
CA VAL A 5 12.31 4.66 14.67
C VAL A 5 11.78 3.24 14.45
N LEU A 6 11.59 2.85 13.18
CA LEU A 6 11.18 1.49 12.80
C LEU A 6 12.20 0.46 13.25
N SER A 7 13.49 0.69 13.03
CA SER A 7 14.57 -0.20 13.49
C SER A 7 14.63 -0.30 15.02
N LYS A 8 14.37 0.79 15.75
CA LYS A 8 14.23 0.76 17.23
C LYS A 8 12.97 0.04 17.68
N MET A 9 11.88 0.12 16.93
CA MET A 9 10.66 -0.66 17.16
C MET A 9 10.85 -2.14 16.78
N GLN A 10 11.75 -2.44 15.85
CA GLN A 10 12.06 -3.77 15.29
C GLN A 10 13.02 -4.55 16.20
N GLN A 11 14.07 -3.91 16.74
CA GLN A 11 14.97 -4.52 17.76
C GLN A 11 14.23 -4.92 19.05
N ALA A 12 12.98 -4.50 19.21
CA ALA A 12 12.09 -4.88 20.28
C ALA A 12 11.25 -6.12 19.90
N GLU A 13 11.90 -7.27 19.76
CA GLU A 13 11.24 -8.60 19.63
C GLU A 13 10.24 -8.88 20.77
N THR A 14 10.36 -8.14 21.88
CA THR A 14 9.49 -8.19 23.05
C THR A 14 8.97 -6.80 23.40
N LEU A 15 8.16 -6.21 22.51
CA LEU A 15 7.36 -5.02 22.81
C LEU A 15 6.33 -5.34 23.91
N SER A 16 6.82 -5.45 25.14
CA SER A 16 6.01 -5.20 26.32
C SER A 16 5.47 -3.78 26.22
N VAL A 17 4.27 -3.56 26.74
CA VAL A 17 3.59 -2.24 26.76
C VAL A 17 4.52 -1.10 27.23
N MET A 18 5.51 -1.42 28.07
CA MET A 18 6.51 -0.50 28.62
C MET A 18 7.43 0.14 27.56
N GLN A 19 7.75 -0.54 26.46
CA GLN A 19 8.64 0.02 25.44
C GLN A 19 7.92 0.95 24.45
N MET A 20 6.64 0.69 24.15
CA MET A 20 5.84 1.59 23.31
C MET A 20 5.69 2.95 24.00
N ASP A 21 5.33 2.94 25.27
CA ASP A 21 5.16 4.16 26.07
C ASP A 21 6.46 4.98 26.13
N ALA A 22 7.61 4.32 26.33
CA ALA A 22 8.91 4.98 26.33
C ALA A 22 9.26 5.65 24.99
N VAL A 23 8.93 5.02 23.85
CA VAL A 23 9.16 5.60 22.52
C VAL A 23 8.25 6.82 22.29
N LEU A 24 6.97 6.72 22.66
CA LEU A 24 6.03 7.82 22.54
C LEU A 24 6.44 8.99 23.43
N GLU A 25 6.84 8.71 24.67
CA GLU A 25 7.33 9.71 25.63
C GLU A 25 8.60 10.40 25.11
N PHE A 26 9.53 9.64 24.54
CA PHE A 26 10.72 10.19 23.91
C PHE A 26 10.38 11.13 22.75
N LEU A 27 9.48 10.72 21.84
CA LEU A 27 9.07 11.53 20.70
C LEU A 27 8.24 12.76 21.10
N CYS A 28 7.51 12.70 22.22
CA CYS A 28 6.79 13.85 22.76
C CYS A 28 7.71 14.89 23.40
N ASN A 29 8.79 14.45 24.04
CA ASN A 29 9.75 15.34 24.69
C ASN A 29 10.78 15.97 23.73
N LEU A 30 10.79 15.56 22.47
CA LEU A 30 11.63 16.15 21.43
C LEU A 30 10.89 17.24 20.63
N PRO A 31 11.50 18.41 20.41
CA PRO A 31 10.94 19.40 19.51
C PRO A 31 11.02 18.90 18.06
N GLY A 32 9.88 18.89 17.38
CA GLY A 32 9.80 18.61 15.95
C GLY A 32 10.23 19.82 15.09
N PRO A 33 10.42 19.62 13.78
CA PRO A 33 10.83 20.69 12.86
C PRO A 33 9.79 21.80 12.69
N THR A 34 8.56 21.59 13.18
CA THR A 34 7.43 22.52 13.12
C THR A 34 7.17 23.25 14.44
N GLY A 35 8.01 23.04 15.46
CA GLY A 35 7.82 23.60 16.81
C GLY A 35 6.79 22.87 17.67
N LYS A 36 6.13 21.84 17.12
CA LYS A 36 5.27 20.90 17.85
C LYS A 36 6.07 19.65 18.28
N PRO A 37 5.55 18.78 19.16
CA PRO A 37 6.22 17.53 19.52
C PRO A 37 6.61 16.70 18.29
N ALA A 38 7.80 16.10 18.30
CA ALA A 38 8.29 15.32 17.16
C ALA A 38 7.37 14.13 16.82
N LEU A 39 6.63 13.61 17.81
CA LEU A 39 5.60 12.58 17.60
C LEU A 39 4.59 12.97 16.51
N GLU A 40 4.05 14.18 16.56
CA GLU A 40 3.06 14.64 15.57
C GLU A 40 3.66 14.64 14.16
N PHE A 41 4.87 15.17 14.01
CA PHE A 41 5.57 15.18 12.73
C PHE A 41 5.81 13.77 12.20
N VAL A 42 6.33 12.87 13.05
CA VAL A 42 6.59 11.47 12.66
C VAL A 42 5.31 10.76 12.23
N MET A 43 4.22 10.94 12.97
CA MET A 43 2.94 10.29 12.66
C MET A 43 2.28 10.84 11.39
N ILE A 44 2.35 12.15 11.15
CA ILE A 44 1.89 12.77 9.90
C ILE A 44 2.68 12.24 8.71
N GLU A 45 4.01 12.23 8.80
CA GLU A 45 4.87 11.80 7.70
C GLU A 45 4.73 10.30 7.42
N TRP A 46 4.64 9.48 8.46
CA TRP A 46 4.47 8.04 8.33
C TRP A 46 3.11 7.71 7.72
N THR A 47 2.01 8.17 8.31
CA THR A 47 0.65 7.86 7.80
C THR A 47 0.39 8.48 6.42
N GLY A 48 1.08 9.58 6.08
CA GLY A 48 1.03 10.19 4.76
C GLY A 48 1.79 9.40 3.67
N ARG A 49 2.78 8.57 4.06
CA ARG A 49 3.63 7.80 3.13
C ARG A 49 3.54 6.29 3.32
N GLN A 50 2.61 5.79 4.14
CA GLN A 50 2.48 4.35 4.38
C GLN A 50 2.33 3.54 3.08
N HIS A 51 1.58 4.06 2.10
CA HIS A 51 1.39 3.45 0.79
C HIS A 51 2.66 3.43 -0.09
N MET A 52 3.73 4.11 0.33
CA MET A 52 5.01 4.17 -0.39
C MET A 52 6.03 3.17 0.16
N PHE A 53 5.67 2.37 1.17
CA PHE A 53 6.53 1.27 1.60
C PHE A 53 6.44 0.14 0.59
N TYR A 54 7.60 -0.32 0.12
CA TYR A 54 7.77 -1.44 -0.80
C TYR A 54 8.76 -2.42 -0.18
N GLY A 55 8.66 -3.69 -0.58
CA GLY A 55 9.36 -4.82 0.05
C GLY A 55 8.47 -5.59 1.01
N GLN A 56 8.53 -6.93 0.93
CA GLN A 56 7.65 -7.81 1.73
C GLN A 56 7.89 -7.64 3.23
N TYR A 57 9.14 -7.42 3.63
CA TYR A 57 9.52 -7.33 5.03
C TYR A 57 9.23 -5.93 5.61
N GLU A 58 9.56 -4.86 4.90
CA GLU A 58 9.34 -3.47 5.31
C GLU A 58 7.85 -3.15 5.47
N GLY A 59 7.02 -3.59 4.52
CA GLY A 59 5.57 -3.45 4.59
C GLY A 59 5.01 -4.17 5.81
N LYS A 60 5.47 -5.40 6.06
CA LYS A 60 5.09 -6.23 7.21
C LYS A 60 5.46 -5.58 8.55
N VAL A 61 6.71 -5.14 8.70
CA VAL A 61 7.18 -4.45 9.92
C VAL A 61 6.36 -3.19 10.18
N SER A 62 6.14 -2.37 9.13
CA SER A 62 5.35 -1.15 9.25
C SER A 62 3.90 -1.43 9.65
N ALA A 63 3.25 -2.40 9.00
CA ALA A 63 1.86 -2.77 9.30
C ALA A 63 1.70 -3.31 10.73
N ILE A 64 2.61 -4.16 11.19
CA ILE A 64 2.59 -4.70 12.56
C ILE A 64 2.84 -3.58 13.58
N ALA A 65 3.76 -2.66 13.29
CA ALA A 65 4.03 -1.51 14.15
C ALA A 65 2.79 -0.61 14.28
N LEU A 66 2.07 -0.36 13.18
CA LEU A 66 0.80 0.37 13.18
C LEU A 66 -0.31 -0.35 13.97
N CYS A 67 -0.39 -1.68 13.88
CA CYS A 67 -1.31 -2.49 14.70
C CYS A 67 -1.03 -2.30 16.20
N LYS A 68 0.24 -2.43 16.61
CA LYS A 68 0.67 -2.27 18.00
C LYS A 68 0.42 -0.85 18.51
N LEU A 69 0.69 0.16 17.68
CA LEU A 69 0.45 1.56 18.02
C LEU A 69 -1.05 1.84 18.23
N LEU A 70 -1.90 1.34 17.33
CA LEU A 70 -3.36 1.47 17.45
C LEU A 70 -3.89 0.75 18.69
N GLN A 71 -3.44 -0.49 18.93
CA GLN A 71 -3.83 -1.26 20.11
C GLN A 71 -3.43 -0.56 21.40
N HIS A 72 -2.19 -0.04 21.47
CA HIS A 72 -1.72 0.73 22.62
C HIS A 72 -2.59 1.96 22.85
N GLY A 73 -2.75 2.81 21.83
CA GLY A 73 -3.49 4.07 21.95
C GLY A 73 -4.96 3.90 22.35
N VAL A 74 -5.60 2.80 21.93
CA VAL A 74 -6.97 2.46 22.35
C VAL A 74 -7.00 1.89 23.77
N ALA A 75 -6.10 0.95 24.10
CA ALA A 75 -6.10 0.28 25.40
C ALA A 75 -5.74 1.21 26.56
N THR A 76 -4.85 2.19 26.33
CA THR A 76 -4.39 3.14 27.37
C THR A 76 -5.11 4.48 27.32
N HIS A 77 -6.00 4.69 26.33
CA HIS A 77 -6.59 6.00 26.04
C HIS A 77 -5.55 7.12 25.87
N ASP A 78 -4.46 6.85 25.16
CA ASP A 78 -3.33 7.77 25.04
C ASP A 78 -3.69 9.04 24.24
N LEU A 79 -3.82 10.16 24.95
CA LEU A 79 -4.13 11.48 24.38
C LEU A 79 -3.04 11.96 23.42
N ARG A 80 -1.77 11.55 23.60
CA ARG A 80 -0.67 11.91 22.70
C ARG A 80 -0.93 11.43 21.28
N LEU A 81 -1.67 10.34 21.12
CA LEU A 81 -2.08 9.80 19.82
C LEU A 81 -3.47 10.27 19.40
N GLN A 82 -4.42 10.38 20.33
CA GLN A 82 -5.80 10.77 20.03
C GLN A 82 -5.93 12.23 19.56
N ASP A 83 -5.10 13.13 20.09
CA ASP A 83 -5.14 14.57 19.75
C ASP A 83 -4.48 14.89 18.41
N ILE A 84 -3.73 13.95 17.83
CA ILE A 84 -3.13 14.12 16.51
C ILE A 84 -4.22 13.95 15.43
N THR A 85 -4.30 14.93 14.53
CA THR A 85 -5.16 14.87 13.34
C THR A 85 -4.30 14.83 12.08
N VAL A 86 -4.76 14.07 11.09
CA VAL A 86 -4.01 13.81 9.85
C VAL A 86 -4.92 13.87 8.63
N ARG A 87 -4.32 13.94 7.44
CA ARG A 87 -5.06 13.90 6.17
C ARG A 87 -5.66 12.51 5.94
N GLY A 88 -6.98 12.47 5.78
CA GLY A 88 -7.76 11.26 5.47
C GLY A 88 -7.89 11.04 3.97
N ASP A 89 -9.12 10.80 3.52
CA ASP A 89 -9.49 10.55 2.13
C ASP A 89 -9.61 11.85 1.33
N GLN A 90 -9.30 11.79 0.04
CA GLN A 90 -9.54 12.87 -0.90
C GLN A 90 -11.04 13.00 -1.19
N VAL A 91 -11.55 14.23 -1.17
CA VAL A 91 -12.96 14.55 -1.43
C VAL A 91 -13.10 14.93 -2.90
N PHE A 92 -13.84 14.10 -3.65
CA PHE A 92 -14.16 14.34 -5.06
C PHE A 92 -15.56 14.96 -5.20
N SER A 93 -15.70 15.94 -6.08
CA SER A 93 -17.02 16.52 -6.36
C SER A 93 -17.73 15.67 -7.43
N PRO A 94 -19.03 15.34 -7.28
CA PRO A 94 -19.76 14.52 -8.27
C PRO A 94 -19.82 15.14 -9.67
N SER A 95 -19.69 16.47 -9.76
CA SER A 95 -19.65 17.23 -11.02
C SER A 95 -18.26 17.26 -11.67
N GLU A 96 -17.25 16.66 -11.04
CA GLU A 96 -15.87 16.66 -11.51
C GLU A 96 -15.67 15.49 -12.47
N GLY A 97 -15.68 15.77 -13.77
CA GLY A 97 -15.23 14.80 -14.79
C GLY A 97 -13.73 14.51 -14.65
N ILE A 98 -13.15 13.77 -15.61
CA ILE A 98 -11.73 13.36 -15.59
C ILE A 98 -10.81 14.55 -15.23
N ARG A 99 -10.07 14.38 -14.12
CA ARG A 99 -9.14 15.36 -13.58
C ARG A 99 -7.76 15.12 -14.19
N THR A 100 -7.44 15.90 -15.21
CA THR A 100 -6.11 15.90 -15.83
C THR A 100 -5.14 16.79 -15.05
N ARG A 101 -3.83 16.56 -15.18
CA ARG A 101 -2.77 17.36 -14.55
C ARG A 101 -2.92 18.87 -14.85
N SER A 102 -3.40 19.23 -16.04
CA SER A 102 -3.63 20.63 -16.44
C SER A 102 -4.80 21.30 -15.70
N LYS A 103 -5.87 20.56 -15.37
CA LYS A 103 -6.99 21.08 -14.57
C LYS A 103 -6.59 21.31 -13.11
N ALA A 104 -5.76 20.42 -12.55
CA ALA A 104 -5.20 20.57 -11.21
C ALA A 104 -4.23 21.77 -11.13
N ALA A 105 -3.32 21.91 -12.10
CA ALA A 105 -2.34 23.00 -12.13
C ALA A 105 -2.98 24.40 -12.35
N ARG A 106 -4.11 24.48 -13.08
CA ARG A 106 -4.86 25.73 -13.27
C ARG A 106 -5.70 26.16 -12.06
N GLY A 107 -5.69 25.40 -10.96
CA GLY A 107 -6.40 25.74 -9.73
C GLY A 107 -7.93 25.78 -9.85
N GLN A 108 -8.50 25.21 -10.91
CA GLN A 108 -9.96 25.28 -11.16
C GLN A 108 -10.77 24.50 -10.12
N VAL A 109 -10.17 23.49 -9.47
CA VAL A 109 -10.75 22.79 -8.31
C VAL A 109 -9.64 22.48 -7.30
N PRO A 110 -9.57 23.16 -6.14
CA PRO A 110 -8.57 22.85 -5.12
C PRO A 110 -8.77 21.42 -4.60
N GLU A 111 -7.69 20.68 -4.40
CA GLU A 111 -7.76 19.36 -3.77
C GLU A 111 -8.24 19.50 -2.33
N ARG A 112 -9.33 18.82 -2.01
CA ARG A 112 -9.88 18.79 -0.66
C ARG A 112 -9.61 17.42 -0.08
N TRP A 113 -9.14 17.41 1.15
CA TRP A 113 -8.87 16.21 1.92
C TRP A 113 -9.67 16.28 3.21
N THR A 114 -10.23 15.16 3.63
CA THR A 114 -10.79 15.04 4.97
C THR A 114 -9.67 15.17 6.01
N VAL A 115 -10.03 15.62 7.21
CA VAL A 115 -9.13 15.66 8.37
C VAL A 115 -9.74 14.73 9.41
N ILE A 116 -8.98 13.72 9.82
CA ILE A 116 -9.45 12.66 10.71
C ILE A 116 -8.45 12.43 11.86
N PRO A 117 -8.89 11.88 13.00
CA PRO A 117 -7.98 11.51 14.07
C PRO A 117 -6.97 10.45 13.62
N LEU A 118 -5.75 10.53 14.15
CA LEU A 118 -4.67 9.60 13.83
C LEU A 118 -5.07 8.12 14.02
N PRO A 119 -5.73 7.69 15.11
CA PRO A 119 -6.14 6.29 15.26
C PRO A 119 -7.03 5.82 14.11
N ILE A 120 -7.96 6.66 13.65
CA ILE A 120 -8.83 6.36 12.50
C ILE A 120 -8.01 6.18 11.23
N LYS A 121 -7.04 7.07 10.97
CA LYS A 121 -6.16 6.95 9.81
C LYS A 121 -5.35 5.65 9.85
N ILE A 122 -4.80 5.30 11.01
CA ILE A 122 -4.04 4.06 11.18
C ILE A 122 -4.93 2.85 10.86
N TYR A 123 -6.15 2.82 11.40
CA TYR A 123 -7.10 1.73 11.09
C TYR A 123 -7.38 1.62 9.59
N LYS A 124 -7.66 2.75 8.90
CA LYS A 124 -7.86 2.78 7.44
C LYS A 124 -6.64 2.26 6.67
N LEU A 125 -5.43 2.62 7.09
CA LEU A 125 -4.20 2.12 6.47
C LEU A 125 -4.04 0.61 6.63
N LEU A 126 -4.40 0.04 7.78
CA LEU A 126 -4.36 -1.40 8.01
C LEU A 126 -5.38 -2.15 7.15
N VAL A 127 -6.58 -1.59 6.96
CA VAL A 127 -7.58 -2.15 6.04
C VAL A 127 -7.09 -2.10 4.59
N ASN A 128 -6.47 -0.99 4.18
CA ASN A 128 -5.87 -0.87 2.85
C ASN A 128 -4.74 -1.89 2.64
N GLU A 129 -3.86 -2.05 3.62
CA GLU A 129 -2.77 -3.03 3.57
C GLU A 129 -3.30 -4.45 3.38
N LEU A 130 -4.35 -4.83 4.12
CA LEU A 130 -5.01 -6.13 3.94
C LEU A 130 -5.58 -6.29 2.51
N SER A 131 -6.20 -5.24 1.95
CA SER A 131 -6.68 -5.27 0.55
C SER A 131 -5.54 -5.56 -0.43
N VAL A 132 -4.42 -4.84 -0.30
CA VAL A 132 -3.24 -5.00 -1.17
C VAL A 132 -2.65 -6.41 -1.06
N ILE A 133 -2.56 -6.96 0.15
CA ILE A 133 -2.07 -8.32 0.39
C ILE A 133 -3.01 -9.36 -0.25
N MET A 134 -4.33 -9.19 -0.10
CA MET A 134 -5.33 -10.09 -0.68
C MET A 134 -5.29 -10.08 -2.21
N GLU A 135 -5.22 -8.88 -2.82
CA GLU A 135 -5.09 -8.70 -4.26
C GLU A 135 -3.81 -9.35 -4.78
N SER A 136 -2.67 -9.09 -4.13
CA SER A 136 -1.38 -9.70 -4.49
C SER A 136 -1.42 -11.23 -4.42
N SER A 137 -2.08 -11.78 -3.39
CA SER A 137 -2.24 -13.23 -3.21
C SER A 137 -3.23 -13.85 -4.19
N ALA A 138 -4.23 -13.11 -4.67
CA ALA A 138 -5.13 -13.55 -5.73
C ALA A 138 -4.43 -13.58 -7.08
N SER A 139 -3.68 -12.53 -7.44
CA SER A 139 -2.92 -12.45 -8.68
C SER A 139 -1.90 -13.58 -8.82
N ARG A 140 -1.15 -13.89 -7.75
CA ARG A 140 -0.20 -15.03 -7.73
C ARG A 140 -0.87 -16.39 -7.96
N ARG A 141 -2.09 -16.58 -7.43
CA ARG A 141 -2.84 -17.83 -7.63
C ARG A 141 -3.39 -17.93 -9.05
N ALA A 142 -3.83 -16.81 -9.62
CA ALA A 142 -4.31 -16.77 -11.00
C ALA A 142 -3.18 -17.09 -12.00
N SER A 143 -1.98 -16.55 -11.79
CA SER A 143 -0.83 -16.82 -12.67
C SER A 143 -0.23 -18.23 -12.48
N ALA A 144 -0.39 -18.85 -11.31
CA ALA A 144 0.00 -20.24 -11.08
C ALA A 144 -0.99 -21.26 -11.67
N GLY A 145 -2.22 -20.83 -12.00
CA GLY A 145 -3.29 -21.69 -12.54
C GLY A 145 -3.36 -21.79 -14.06
N THR A 146 -2.56 -21.01 -14.80
CA THR A 146 -2.60 -20.96 -16.28
C THR A 146 -1.65 -21.97 -16.97
N GLY A 147 -1.12 -22.95 -16.22
CA GLY A 147 -0.15 -23.93 -16.72
C GLY A 147 -0.74 -25.19 -17.35
N GLU A 148 -2.06 -25.40 -17.27
CA GLU A 148 -2.74 -26.55 -17.84
C GLU A 148 -4.06 -26.04 -18.47
N GLU A 149 -4.37 -26.46 -19.70
CA GLU A 149 -5.55 -26.06 -20.51
C GLU A 149 -5.42 -24.82 -21.40
N LEU A 150 -4.51 -24.87 -22.38
CA LEU A 150 -4.82 -24.31 -23.71
C LEU A 150 -4.88 -25.48 -24.70
N GLU A 151 -6.01 -26.20 -24.66
CA GLU A 151 -6.44 -27.02 -25.79
C GLU A 151 -6.73 -26.10 -26.99
N SER A 152 -6.28 -26.59 -28.14
CA SER A 152 -6.49 -26.07 -29.49
C SER A 152 -7.80 -25.32 -29.71
N PHE A 153 -7.69 -24.06 -30.13
CA PHE A 153 -8.67 -23.44 -31.01
C PHE A 153 -7.95 -22.96 -32.27
N GLU A 154 -8.01 -23.82 -33.29
CA GLU A 154 -7.86 -23.43 -34.69
C GLU A 154 -9.12 -22.62 -35.05
N GLU A 155 -8.97 -21.32 -35.30
CA GLU A 155 -10.00 -20.55 -35.99
C GLU A 155 -9.44 -20.19 -37.37
N GLU A 156 -9.77 -21.05 -38.33
CA GLU A 156 -10.00 -20.66 -39.72
C GLU A 156 -10.99 -19.51 -39.73
N ASP A 157 -10.65 -18.40 -40.39
CA ASP A 157 -11.68 -17.54 -40.96
C ASP A 157 -11.25 -17.00 -42.32
N GLU A 158 -12.22 -17.13 -43.21
CA GLU A 158 -12.19 -17.08 -44.65
C GLU A 158 -11.95 -15.66 -45.19
N VAL A 159 -11.42 -15.65 -46.42
CA VAL A 159 -11.24 -14.49 -47.29
C VAL A 159 -12.60 -13.94 -47.76
N GLU A 160 -12.77 -12.61 -47.77
CA GLU A 160 -13.54 -11.93 -48.83
C GLU A 160 -13.21 -10.42 -48.92
N ASP A 161 -12.59 -10.09 -50.06
CA ASP A 161 -12.76 -8.96 -50.97
C ASP A 161 -12.45 -7.47 -50.64
N GLU A 162 -11.52 -6.99 -51.48
CA GLU A 162 -11.46 -5.76 -52.27
C GLU A 162 -11.52 -4.38 -51.58
N GLU A 163 -10.42 -3.62 -51.71
CA GLU A 163 -10.39 -2.43 -52.58
C GLU A 163 -8.94 -2.01 -52.85
N GLU A 164 -8.62 -1.84 -54.14
CA GLU A 164 -7.37 -1.26 -54.62
C GLU A 164 -7.31 0.24 -54.30
N VAL A 165 -6.25 0.67 -53.61
CA VAL A 165 -5.77 2.05 -53.69
C VAL A 165 -4.26 2.00 -53.87
N ASP A 166 -3.86 2.25 -55.10
CA ASP A 166 -2.48 2.52 -55.51
C ASP A 166 -2.14 3.95 -55.07
N ASP A 167 -1.31 4.08 -54.04
CA ASP A 167 -0.55 5.29 -53.76
C ASP A 167 0.87 4.87 -53.42
N ASP A 168 1.74 5.00 -54.42
CA ASP A 168 3.19 5.07 -54.32
C ASP A 168 3.57 6.13 -53.27
N ASP A 169 3.89 5.70 -52.06
CA ASP A 169 4.75 6.47 -51.16
C ASP A 169 5.78 5.55 -50.50
N ASP A 170 7.03 5.82 -50.85
CA ASP A 170 8.26 5.15 -50.43
C ASP A 170 8.46 5.28 -48.92
N VAL A 171 7.86 4.38 -48.15
CA VAL A 171 8.27 4.09 -46.79
C VAL A 171 8.63 2.61 -46.76
N THR A 172 9.93 2.33 -46.86
CA THR A 172 10.52 1.03 -46.55
C THR A 172 9.98 0.53 -45.21
N GLY A 173 9.02 -0.38 -45.26
CA GLY A 173 8.44 -1.07 -44.12
C GLY A 173 9.47 -2.02 -43.53
N GLN A 174 10.36 -1.48 -42.70
CA GLN A 174 11.10 -2.31 -41.76
C GLN A 174 10.07 -2.86 -40.78
N THR A 175 9.83 -4.17 -40.85
CA THR A 175 9.03 -4.83 -39.83
C THR A 175 9.73 -4.62 -38.48
N LEU A 176 8.97 -4.44 -37.39
CA LEU A 176 9.56 -4.30 -36.05
C LEU A 176 10.54 -5.45 -35.75
N SER A 177 10.32 -6.62 -36.35
CA SER A 177 11.19 -7.79 -36.28
C SER A 177 12.61 -7.54 -36.85
N GLU A 178 12.74 -6.80 -37.96
CA GLU A 178 14.06 -6.47 -38.53
C GLU A 178 14.83 -5.43 -37.72
N LEU A 179 14.12 -4.48 -37.07
CA LEU A 179 14.74 -3.51 -36.16
C LEU A 179 15.33 -4.20 -34.91
N PHE A 180 14.72 -5.31 -34.46
CA PHE A 180 15.28 -6.15 -33.39
C PHE A 180 16.34 -7.15 -33.90
N GLY A 181 16.32 -7.51 -35.19
CA GLY A 181 17.20 -8.53 -35.77
C GLY A 181 18.61 -8.06 -36.11
N VAL A 182 18.81 -6.77 -36.42
CA VAL A 182 20.12 -6.24 -36.87
C VAL A 182 20.59 -5.10 -35.97
N GLY A 183 21.33 -5.46 -34.92
CA GLY A 183 22.39 -4.57 -34.43
C GLY A 183 22.07 -3.62 -33.27
N ILE A 184 21.29 -4.03 -32.28
CA ILE A 184 21.50 -3.53 -30.92
C ILE A 184 22.05 -4.69 -30.09
N GLY A 185 23.38 -4.76 -30.05
CA GLY A 185 24.16 -5.61 -29.16
C GLY A 185 24.01 -5.19 -27.69
N CYS A 186 22.78 -5.14 -27.19
CA CYS A 186 22.51 -5.36 -25.79
C CYS A 186 22.39 -6.87 -25.65
N ARG A 187 23.53 -7.54 -25.47
CA ARG A 187 23.56 -8.70 -24.60
C ARG A 187 23.06 -8.14 -23.26
N TYR A 188 21.75 -8.14 -23.06
CA TYR A 188 21.20 -8.03 -21.74
C TYR A 188 21.78 -9.24 -21.04
N ASP A 189 22.80 -8.92 -20.28
CA ASP A 189 23.33 -9.77 -19.25
C ASP A 189 22.11 -10.18 -18.41
N ASP A 190 21.65 -11.41 -18.63
CA ASP A 190 20.59 -12.07 -17.88
C ASP A 190 21.04 -12.31 -16.42
N GLU A 191 22.22 -11.81 -16.04
CA GLU A 191 22.81 -11.79 -14.70
C GLU A 191 22.47 -10.51 -13.89
N LEU A 192 21.67 -9.59 -14.43
CA LEU A 192 21.15 -8.40 -13.69
C LEU A 192 19.78 -8.64 -13.04
N TYR A 193 19.38 -9.89 -12.82
CA TYR A 193 18.58 -10.16 -11.64
C TYR A 193 19.55 -10.10 -10.45
N ASP A 194 19.75 -8.89 -9.92
CA ASP A 194 19.98 -8.75 -8.49
C ASP A 194 18.80 -9.51 -7.84
N GLU A 195 18.98 -10.79 -7.55
CA GLU A 195 18.38 -11.36 -6.35
C GLU A 195 18.90 -10.44 -5.26
N GLU A 196 18.11 -9.40 -4.91
CA GLU A 196 18.43 -8.52 -3.80
C GLU A 196 18.76 -9.45 -2.64
N GLU A 197 20.06 -9.58 -2.31
CA GLU A 197 20.52 -10.48 -1.26
C GLU A 197 19.67 -10.13 -0.04
N GLU A 198 18.79 -11.06 0.35
CA GLU A 198 17.83 -10.81 1.41
C GLU A 198 18.60 -10.34 2.64
N ASP A 199 18.25 -9.17 3.16
CA ASP A 199 18.98 -8.56 4.27
C ASP A 199 19.16 -9.60 5.39
N PRO A 200 20.41 -9.98 5.72
CA PRO A 200 20.67 -11.06 6.67
C PRO A 200 20.16 -10.72 8.08
N ASP A 201 19.85 -9.46 8.37
CA ASP A 201 19.19 -9.05 9.61
C ASP A 201 17.66 -9.22 9.52
N ALA A 202 17.04 -9.08 8.34
CA ALA A 202 15.62 -9.34 8.13
C ALA A 202 15.29 -10.83 8.27
N VAL A 203 16.10 -11.72 7.70
CA VAL A 203 15.88 -13.18 7.75
C VAL A 203 15.97 -13.73 9.18
N LYS A 204 16.77 -13.10 10.03
CA LYS A 204 16.91 -13.48 11.45
C LYS A 204 15.75 -13.00 12.32
N ASP A 205 14.97 -12.03 11.85
CA ASP A 205 13.85 -11.48 12.61
C ASP A 205 12.67 -12.49 12.62
N PRO A 206 12.14 -12.87 13.80
CA PRO A 206 10.93 -13.68 13.90
C PRO A 206 9.72 -13.14 13.12
N LEU A 207 9.64 -11.81 12.93
CA LEU A 207 8.61 -11.17 12.11
C LEU A 207 8.65 -11.60 10.66
N TYR A 208 9.82 -12.00 10.13
CA TYR A 208 9.95 -12.45 8.75
C TYR A 208 9.02 -13.64 8.46
N GLN A 209 8.85 -14.55 9.41
CA GLN A 209 8.01 -15.75 9.26
C GLN A 209 6.51 -15.49 9.49
N VAL A 210 6.12 -14.31 9.96
CA VAL A 210 4.70 -14.00 10.25
C VAL A 210 3.91 -13.94 8.94
N ASP A 211 2.83 -14.71 8.85
CA ASP A 211 1.81 -14.54 7.81
C ASP A 211 1.04 -13.24 8.09
N ILE A 212 1.38 -12.20 7.33
CA ILE A 212 0.82 -10.87 7.52
C ILE A 212 -0.67 -10.81 7.18
N GLN A 213 -1.16 -11.64 6.25
CA GLN A 213 -2.58 -11.67 5.91
C GLN A 213 -3.39 -12.22 7.07
N VAL A 214 -2.94 -13.32 7.67
CA VAL A 214 -3.58 -13.93 8.86
C VAL A 214 -3.52 -12.97 10.03
N TYR A 215 -2.34 -12.40 10.31
CA TYR A 215 -2.15 -11.46 11.41
C TYR A 215 -3.08 -10.25 11.33
N LEU A 216 -3.15 -9.58 10.17
CA LEU A 216 -4.02 -8.42 9.98
C LEU A 216 -5.50 -8.79 10.06
N THR A 217 -5.88 -9.94 9.52
CA THR A 217 -7.26 -10.45 9.60
C THR A 217 -7.69 -10.65 11.05
N GLU A 218 -6.88 -11.36 11.85
CA GLU A 218 -7.15 -11.60 13.26
C GLU A 218 -7.18 -10.29 14.06
N PHE A 219 -6.23 -9.39 13.80
CA PHE A 219 -6.17 -8.08 14.45
C PHE A 219 -7.44 -7.26 14.18
N LEU A 220 -7.85 -7.13 12.91
CA LEU A 220 -9.03 -6.36 12.53
C LEU A 220 -10.32 -6.98 13.09
N GLN A 221 -10.43 -8.32 13.08
CA GLN A 221 -11.57 -9.03 13.66
C GLN A 221 -11.65 -8.82 15.18
N HIS A 222 -10.51 -8.88 15.87
CA HIS A 222 -10.45 -8.61 17.30
C HIS A 222 -10.81 -7.13 17.59
N PHE A 223 -10.24 -6.20 16.83
CA PHE A 223 -10.49 -4.77 16.98
C PHE A 223 -11.97 -4.42 16.76
N ALA A 224 -12.63 -5.05 15.79
CA ALA A 224 -14.04 -4.83 15.50
C ALA A 224 -14.99 -5.22 16.65
N ARG A 225 -14.52 -6.07 17.59
CA ARG A 225 -15.28 -6.45 18.80
C ARG A 225 -15.14 -5.44 19.94
N LEU A 226 -14.22 -4.48 19.84
CA LEU A 226 -14.02 -3.47 20.86
C LEU A 226 -15.15 -2.44 20.86
N PRO A 227 -15.58 -1.91 22.03
CA PRO A 227 -16.66 -0.93 22.11
C PRO A 227 -16.42 0.35 21.28
N CYS A 228 -15.16 0.75 21.15
CA CYS A 228 -14.77 1.92 20.38
C CYS A 228 -14.92 1.77 18.87
N TYR A 229 -15.09 0.55 18.35
CA TYR A 229 -15.16 0.29 16.90
C TYR A 229 -16.28 1.07 16.22
N SER A 230 -17.39 1.33 16.93
CA SER A 230 -18.50 2.13 16.41
C SER A 230 -18.07 3.52 15.91
N ALA A 231 -17.12 4.17 16.58
CA ALA A 231 -16.56 5.45 16.13
C ALA A 231 -15.70 5.28 14.87
N PHE A 232 -14.92 4.21 14.77
CA PHE A 232 -14.08 3.93 13.60
C PHE A 232 -14.92 3.62 12.35
N ARG A 233 -15.98 2.84 12.53
CA ARG A 233 -16.89 2.43 11.47
C ARG A 233 -17.53 3.61 10.73
N GLN A 234 -17.79 4.72 11.42
CA GLN A 234 -18.39 5.92 10.83
C GLN A 234 -17.48 6.62 9.81
N HIS A 235 -16.16 6.39 9.89
CA HIS A 235 -15.19 7.00 8.99
C HIS A 235 -14.84 6.13 7.77
N LEU A 236 -15.37 4.91 7.69
CA LEU A 236 -15.03 3.98 6.61
C LEU A 236 -15.74 4.35 5.30
N ASN A 237 -14.98 4.33 4.21
CA ASN A 237 -15.55 4.42 2.86
C ASN A 237 -16.04 3.04 2.38
N ASP A 238 -16.73 3.00 1.25
CA ASP A 238 -17.37 1.78 0.77
C ASP A 238 -16.37 0.70 0.32
N GLY A 239 -15.18 1.11 -0.14
CA GLY A 239 -14.11 0.16 -0.47
C GLY A 239 -13.61 -0.56 0.77
N GLU A 240 -13.29 0.19 1.83
CA GLU A 240 -12.84 -0.34 3.12
C GLU A 240 -13.89 -1.26 3.76
N LYS A 241 -15.17 -0.89 3.68
CA LYS A 241 -16.27 -1.74 4.15
C LYS A 241 -16.31 -3.09 3.43
N ARG A 242 -16.11 -3.11 2.11
CA ARG A 242 -16.08 -4.37 1.33
C ARG A 242 -14.90 -5.25 1.73
N VAL A 243 -13.72 -4.66 1.95
CA VAL A 243 -12.54 -5.41 2.43
C VAL A 243 -12.86 -6.05 3.78
N LEU A 244 -13.41 -5.30 4.73
CA LEU A 244 -13.80 -5.81 6.04
C LEU A 244 -14.87 -6.91 5.96
N GLN A 245 -15.86 -6.77 5.08
CA GLN A 245 -16.88 -7.80 4.85
C GLN A 245 -16.26 -9.11 4.33
N SER A 246 -15.24 -9.03 3.47
CA SER A 246 -14.56 -10.21 2.94
C SER A 246 -13.86 -11.05 4.00
N VAL A 247 -13.51 -10.43 5.14
CA VAL A 247 -12.91 -11.09 6.31
C VAL A 247 -13.89 -11.25 7.49
N GLY A 248 -15.19 -11.16 7.23
CA GLY A 248 -16.23 -11.46 8.23
C GLY A 248 -16.49 -10.37 9.26
N ILE A 249 -16.09 -9.12 8.98
CA ILE A 249 -16.37 -7.96 9.82
C ILE A 249 -17.54 -7.18 9.22
N THR A 250 -18.68 -7.21 9.91
CA THR A 250 -19.91 -6.57 9.43
C THR A 250 -19.85 -5.05 9.58
N SER A 251 -19.94 -4.38 8.43
CA SER A 251 -20.01 -2.92 8.28
C SER A 251 -21.34 -2.34 8.67
#